data_AF-A0AAU7CEP8-F1
#
_entry.id   AF-A0AAU7CEP8-F1
#
_cell.length_a   1.000
_cell.length_b   1.000
_cell.length_c   1.000
_cell.angle_alpha   90.00
_cell.angle_beta   90.00
_cell.angle_gamma   90.00
#
_symmetry.space_group_name_H-M   'P 1'
#
loop_
_entity.id
_entity.type
_entity.pdbx_description
1 polymer ?
#
loop_
_entity_poly.entity_id
_entity_poly.type
_entity_poly.pdbx_seq_one_letter_code
_entity_poly.pdbx_strand_id
1 'polypeptide(L)'
;MESHSHPPHHDLPGRRFPVLPIVTPGSDQEVPGFVFPGLPIVTPDPPRLSQREKYGSLFYVGLLGLAVLIGLVGWFVHGAWTLRDVWSNVYVLHDEGRPEVERVRAAVALSRDARVNQRQRWDICLRPPLPALARYVLAESLTAEAASADPRGYALTIARSPDWPVWLRLLLTRPMAYAAVEGIKFPPLALEELKGNPDRGIALWASFVLAQEDLKTQAGRPELEAACQGSGWERELACLLLEATRLKERPDEQRRLLDQATAWLRLHHPESRALWMQPNKSDDQHK
;
A
#
# COMPACT_ATOMS: atom_id res chain seq x y z
N MET A 1 16.10 26.32 -0.42
CA MET A 1 15.66 25.80 0.89
C MET A 1 15.42 26.99 1.78
N GLU A 2 14.20 27.48 1.79
CA GLU A 2 13.80 28.64 2.59
C GLU A 2 13.51 28.18 4.02
N SER A 3 14.29 28.71 4.96
CA SER A 3 14.20 28.40 6.37
C SER A 3 12.99 29.09 6.98
N HIS A 4 11.90 28.35 7.20
CA HIS A 4 10.75 28.86 7.94
C HIS A 4 11.16 29.21 9.38
N SER A 5 11.12 30.50 9.69
CA SER A 5 11.34 31.05 11.01
C SER A 5 10.11 30.79 11.89
N HIS A 6 10.29 30.10 13.02
CA HIS A 6 9.25 29.95 14.03
C HIS A 6 8.95 31.31 14.69
N PRO A 7 7.67 31.65 14.94
CA PRO A 7 7.32 32.84 15.69
C PRO A 7 7.73 32.71 17.17
N PRO A 8 8.04 33.82 17.85
CA PRO A 8 8.40 33.82 19.27
C PRO A 8 7.21 33.42 20.13
N HIS A 9 7.44 32.54 21.09
CA HIS A 9 6.46 32.19 22.11
C HIS A 9 6.17 33.42 22.99
N HIS A 10 4.90 33.82 23.03
CA HIS A 10 4.41 34.81 23.97
C HIS A 10 4.55 34.30 25.41
N ASP A 11 5.07 35.20 26.26
CA ASP A 11 5.24 35.07 27.70
C ASP A 11 4.07 34.36 28.39
N LEU A 12 4.37 33.20 28.98
CA LEU A 12 3.55 32.64 30.04
C LEU A 12 3.82 33.44 31.32
N PRO A 13 2.80 33.96 32.02
CA PRO A 13 2.98 34.70 33.25
C PRO A 13 3.66 33.80 34.30
N GLY A 14 4.87 34.22 34.70
CA GLY A 14 5.70 33.51 35.65
C GLY A 14 4.95 33.21 36.95
N ARG A 15 4.78 31.93 37.26
CA ARG A 15 4.48 31.47 38.62
C ARG A 15 5.66 31.82 39.51
N ARG A 16 5.57 32.97 40.19
CA ARG A 16 6.41 33.30 41.34
C ARG A 16 5.98 32.41 42.49
N PHE A 17 6.84 31.48 42.88
CA PHE A 17 6.68 30.78 44.14
C PHE A 17 6.87 31.79 45.29
N PRO A 18 6.02 31.76 46.35
CA PRO A 18 6.26 32.57 47.53
C PRO A 18 7.56 32.11 48.20
N VAL A 19 8.54 33.01 48.28
CA VAL A 19 9.73 32.82 49.10
C VAL A 19 9.28 32.90 50.56
N LEU A 20 9.22 31.77 51.24
CA LEU A 20 9.01 31.75 52.68
C LEU A 20 10.25 32.36 53.36
N PRO A 21 10.09 33.27 54.33
CA PRO A 21 11.21 33.78 55.10
C PRO A 21 11.82 32.62 55.90
N ILE A 22 13.06 32.27 55.57
CA ILE A 22 13.89 31.43 56.43
C ILE A 22 14.23 32.30 57.65
N VAL A 23 13.47 32.14 58.72
CA VAL A 23 13.84 32.66 60.04
C VAL A 23 15.07 31.88 60.47
N THR A 24 16.25 32.47 60.24
CA THR A 24 17.49 32.00 60.85
C THR A 24 17.51 32.60 62.26
N PRO A 25 17.39 31.80 63.34
CA PRO A 25 17.49 32.35 64.68
C PRO A 25 18.88 32.97 64.84
N GLY A 26 18.91 34.25 65.21
CA GLY A 26 20.12 35.00 65.46
C GLY A 26 20.97 34.31 66.54
N SER A 27 22.20 34.00 66.15
CA SER A 27 23.30 33.75 67.08
C SER A 27 23.66 35.07 67.74
N ASP A 28 23.22 35.28 68.98
CA ASP A 28 23.89 36.13 69.98
C ASP A 28 23.14 36.01 71.32
N GLN A 29 23.31 34.86 71.97
CA GLN A 29 23.07 34.77 73.41
C GLN A 29 24.03 33.71 73.99
N GLU A 30 25.11 34.19 74.59
CA GLU A 30 25.99 33.39 75.46
C GLU A 30 25.19 32.97 76.69
N VAL A 31 24.66 31.75 76.66
CA VAL A 31 24.10 31.08 77.83
C VAL A 31 25.21 30.24 78.45
N PRO A 32 25.51 30.36 79.76
CA PRO A 32 26.57 29.57 80.40
C PRO A 32 26.32 28.07 80.22
N GLY A 33 27.37 27.39 79.79
CA GLY A 33 27.33 26.05 79.21
C GLY A 33 26.71 24.98 80.12
N PHE A 34 25.50 24.58 79.78
CA PHE A 34 24.99 23.26 80.14
C PHE A 34 25.47 22.27 79.07
N VAL A 35 26.66 21.70 79.27
CA VAL A 35 27.16 20.61 78.42
C VAL A 35 26.35 19.37 78.75
N PHE A 36 25.33 19.09 77.94
CA PHE A 36 24.68 17.79 77.97
C PHE A 36 25.74 16.73 77.66
N PRO A 37 25.90 15.68 78.49
CA PRO A 37 26.78 14.58 78.17
C PRO A 37 26.34 14.04 76.80
N GLY A 38 27.30 13.94 75.87
CA GLY A 38 27.07 13.42 74.53
C GLY A 38 26.58 11.99 74.62
N LEU A 39 25.27 11.81 74.77
CA LEU A 39 24.63 10.54 74.52
C LEU A 39 25.00 10.16 73.08
N PRO A 40 25.47 8.93 72.82
CA PRO A 40 25.72 8.51 71.46
C PRO A 40 24.40 8.68 70.71
N ILE A 41 24.32 9.69 69.84
CA ILE A 41 23.27 9.79 68.84
C ILE A 41 23.60 8.66 67.88
N VAL A 42 23.20 7.45 68.25
CA VAL A 42 22.96 6.37 67.31
C VAL A 42 21.87 6.96 66.43
N THR A 43 22.27 7.58 65.33
CA THR A 43 21.35 7.90 64.26
C THR A 43 21.16 6.52 63.63
N PRO A 44 20.07 5.79 63.93
CA PRO A 44 19.88 4.50 63.31
C PRO A 44 19.93 4.78 61.80
N ASP A 45 20.90 4.18 61.13
CA ASP A 45 21.03 4.29 59.68
C ASP A 45 19.62 3.99 59.14
N PRO A 46 18.95 4.95 58.47
CA PRO A 46 17.55 4.78 58.10
C PRO A 46 17.47 3.47 57.33
N PRO A 47 16.55 2.55 57.68
CA PRO A 47 16.55 1.22 57.12
C PRO A 47 16.61 1.37 55.61
N ARG A 48 17.67 0.82 54.99
CA ARG A 48 17.85 0.86 53.54
C ARG A 48 16.79 -0.05 52.93
N LEU A 49 15.55 0.43 52.90
CA LEU A 49 14.42 -0.25 52.30
C LEU A 49 14.76 -0.45 50.82
N SER A 50 14.65 -1.70 50.39
CA SER A 50 14.81 -2.07 48.99
C SER A 50 13.80 -1.27 48.14
N GLN A 51 14.13 -1.03 46.88
CA GLN A 51 13.20 -0.36 45.93
C GLN A 51 11.83 -1.05 45.91
N ARG A 52 11.82 -2.38 46.08
CA ARG A 52 10.60 -3.20 46.19
C ARG A 52 9.76 -2.84 47.41
N GLU A 53 10.36 -2.54 48.55
CA GLU A 53 9.64 -2.12 49.77
C GLU A 53 9.19 -0.66 49.70
N LYS A 54 9.97 0.21 49.06
CA LYS A 54 9.62 1.63 48.87
C LYS A 54 8.43 1.85 47.94
N TYR A 55 8.34 1.07 46.87
CA TYR A 55 7.32 1.24 45.82
C TYR A 55 6.22 0.18 45.86
N GLY A 56 6.37 -0.90 46.64
CA GLY A 56 5.34 -1.91 46.85
C GLY A 56 4.79 -2.51 45.55
N SER A 57 3.47 -2.42 45.35
CA SER A 57 2.79 -2.90 44.14
C SER A 57 3.17 -2.12 42.88
N LEU A 58 3.51 -0.82 42.98
CA LEU A 58 3.90 0.01 41.83
C LEU A 58 5.18 -0.50 41.17
N PHE A 59 6.09 -1.11 41.93
CA PHE A 59 7.29 -1.74 41.38
C PHE A 59 6.96 -2.85 40.38
N TYR A 60 5.98 -3.71 40.71
CA TYR A 60 5.56 -4.78 39.81
C TYR A 60 4.78 -4.28 38.61
N VAL A 61 3.97 -3.23 38.77
CA VAL A 61 3.32 -2.56 37.63
C VAL A 61 4.38 -1.99 36.68
N GLY A 62 5.45 -1.38 37.21
CA GLY A 62 6.59 -0.92 36.41
C GLY A 62 7.28 -2.05 35.65
N LEU A 63 7.56 -3.19 36.31
CA LEU A 63 8.15 -4.36 35.67
C LEU A 63 7.23 -4.97 34.60
N LEU A 64 5.93 -5.06 34.88
CA LEU A 64 4.93 -5.55 33.92
C LEU A 64 4.85 -4.63 32.70
N GLY A 65 4.81 -3.31 32.92
CA GLY A 65 4.82 -2.32 31.84
C GLY A 65 6.09 -2.42 30.98
N LEU A 66 7.25 -2.61 31.61
CA LEU A 66 8.50 -2.85 30.89
C LEU A 66 8.47 -4.14 30.08
N ALA A 67 7.96 -5.24 30.65
CA ALA A 67 7.85 -6.52 29.93
C ALA A 67 6.92 -6.41 28.72
N VAL A 68 5.76 -5.73 28.87
CA VAL A 68 4.85 -5.45 27.76
C VAL A 68 5.54 -4.61 26.68
N LEU A 69 6.28 -3.56 27.07
CA LEU A 69 7.01 -2.73 26.12
C LEU A 69 8.06 -3.53 25.35
N ILE A 70 8.85 -4.36 26.04
CA ILE A 70 9.83 -5.26 25.39
C ILE A 70 9.13 -6.20 24.42
N GLY A 71 7.99 -6.77 24.80
CA GLY A 71 7.17 -7.62 23.93
C GLY A 71 6.70 -6.88 22.67
N LEU A 72 6.21 -5.65 22.81
CA LEU A 72 5.78 -4.83 21.68
C LEU A 72 6.94 -4.45 20.75
N VAL A 73 8.10 -4.10 21.29
CA VAL A 73 9.31 -3.81 20.51
C VAL A 73 9.78 -5.06 19.78
N GLY A 74 9.82 -6.21 20.47
CA GLY A 74 10.18 -7.49 19.86
C GLY A 74 9.23 -7.89 18.72
N TRP A 75 7.92 -7.73 18.94
CA TRP A 75 6.89 -7.94 17.92
C TRP A 75 7.08 -7.02 16.71
N PHE A 76 7.33 -5.73 16.94
CA PHE A 76 7.59 -4.76 15.87
C PHE A 76 8.85 -5.12 15.06
N VAL A 77 9.96 -5.43 15.73
CA VAL A 77 11.21 -5.84 15.08
C VAL A 77 11.01 -7.11 14.26
N HIS A 78 10.27 -8.08 14.79
CA HIS A 78 9.90 -9.29 14.05
C HIS A 78 9.07 -8.95 12.81
N GLY A 79 8.04 -8.11 12.93
CA GLY A 79 7.23 -7.62 11.81
C GLY A 79 8.07 -6.94 10.73
N ALA A 80 8.94 -6.00 11.13
CA ALA A 80 9.85 -5.32 10.22
C ALA A 80 10.81 -6.30 9.51
N TRP A 81 11.33 -7.28 10.24
CA TRP A 81 12.21 -8.31 9.68
C TRP A 81 11.49 -9.19 8.64
N THR A 82 10.24 -9.58 8.90
CA THR A 82 9.48 -10.35 7.91
C THR A 82 9.28 -9.57 6.60
N LEU A 83 9.15 -8.24 6.65
CA LEU A 83 9.03 -7.40 5.45
C LEU A 83 10.35 -7.14 4.72
N ARG A 84 11.50 -7.62 5.21
CA ARG A 84 12.83 -7.36 4.64
C ARG A 84 12.89 -7.62 3.13
N ASP A 85 12.32 -8.74 2.67
CA ASP A 85 12.36 -9.11 1.25
C ASP A 85 11.49 -8.19 0.39
N VAL A 86 10.34 -7.74 0.91
CA VAL A 86 9.47 -6.76 0.24
C VAL A 86 10.24 -5.45 0.05
N TRP A 87 10.86 -4.93 1.11
CA TRP A 87 11.67 -3.72 1.04
C TRP A 87 12.83 -3.87 0.06
N SER A 88 13.56 -4.99 0.13
CA SER A 88 14.65 -5.26 -0.81
C SER A 88 14.19 -5.22 -2.26
N ASN A 89 13.04 -5.85 -2.58
CA ASN A 89 12.50 -5.82 -3.93
C ASN A 89 12.02 -4.43 -4.35
N VAL A 90 11.42 -3.65 -3.44
CA VAL A 90 11.04 -2.25 -3.72
C VAL A 90 12.30 -1.41 -4.02
N TYR A 91 13.36 -1.56 -3.23
CA TYR A 91 14.63 -0.87 -3.49
C TYR A 91 15.23 -1.24 -4.84
N VAL A 92 15.35 -2.54 -5.14
CA VAL A 92 15.87 -3.01 -6.43
C VAL A 92 15.02 -2.49 -7.58
N LEU A 93 13.69 -2.52 -7.48
CA LEU A 93 12.78 -2.03 -8.53
C LEU A 93 12.95 -0.53 -8.81
N HIS A 94 13.13 0.28 -7.78
CA HIS A 94 13.22 1.74 -7.89
C HIS A 94 14.64 2.28 -8.11
N ASP A 95 15.68 1.46 -7.99
CA ASP A 95 17.05 1.84 -8.25
C ASP A 95 17.33 1.85 -9.77
N GLU A 96 17.47 3.05 -10.34
CA GLU A 96 17.77 3.24 -11.77
C GLU A 96 19.15 2.71 -12.17
N GLY A 97 20.07 2.56 -11.21
CA GLY A 97 21.39 1.97 -11.45
C GLY A 97 21.39 0.45 -11.56
N ARG A 98 20.25 -0.21 -11.28
CA ARG A 98 20.13 -1.68 -11.38
C ARG A 98 19.79 -2.12 -12.80
N PRO A 99 20.34 -3.27 -13.27
CA PRO A 99 19.96 -3.84 -14.55
C PRO A 99 18.45 -4.06 -14.65
N GLU A 100 17.87 -3.74 -15.81
CA GLU A 100 16.42 -3.86 -16.04
C GLU A 100 15.86 -5.24 -15.67
N VAL A 101 16.62 -6.31 -15.95
CA VAL A 101 16.26 -7.70 -15.62
C VAL A 101 16.06 -7.90 -14.12
N GLU A 102 16.92 -7.31 -13.28
CA GLU A 102 16.81 -7.38 -11.82
C GLU A 102 15.57 -6.62 -11.35
N ARG A 103 15.30 -5.45 -11.95
CA ARG A 103 14.12 -4.62 -11.65
C ARG A 103 12.82 -5.34 -12.03
N VAL A 104 12.77 -5.99 -13.19
CA VAL A 104 11.63 -6.81 -13.63
C VAL A 104 11.45 -8.02 -12.71
N ARG A 105 12.53 -8.71 -12.32
CA ARG A 105 12.45 -9.84 -11.37
C ARG A 105 11.91 -9.39 -10.03
N ALA A 106 12.33 -8.23 -9.53
CA ALA A 106 11.79 -7.64 -8.31
C ALA A 106 10.29 -7.32 -8.43
N ALA A 107 9.85 -6.80 -9.58
CA ALA A 107 8.43 -6.58 -9.86
C ALA A 107 7.62 -7.89 -9.87
N VAL A 108 8.15 -8.98 -10.45
CA VAL A 108 7.53 -10.31 -10.41
C VAL A 108 7.43 -10.86 -8.97
N ALA A 109 8.46 -10.62 -8.14
CA ALA A 109 8.41 -11.02 -6.74
C ALA A 109 7.33 -10.23 -5.97
N LEU A 110 7.28 -8.91 -6.14
CA LEU A 110 6.29 -8.04 -5.50
C LEU A 110 4.86 -8.35 -5.95
N SER A 111 4.67 -8.69 -7.22
CA SER A 111 3.34 -8.98 -7.79
C SER A 111 2.69 -10.25 -7.22
N ARG A 112 3.51 -11.16 -6.68
CA ARG A 112 3.06 -12.41 -6.05
C ARG A 112 3.07 -12.37 -4.52
N ASP A 113 3.63 -11.31 -3.92
CA ASP A 113 3.75 -11.20 -2.47
C ASP A 113 2.45 -10.74 -1.83
N ALA A 114 1.84 -11.59 -1.00
CA ALA A 114 0.57 -11.31 -0.32
C ALA A 114 0.66 -10.14 0.68
N ARG A 115 1.86 -9.73 1.08
CA ARG A 115 2.08 -8.60 2.00
C ARG A 115 2.03 -7.25 1.29
N VAL A 116 2.13 -7.25 -0.05
CA VAL A 116 2.00 -6.05 -0.88
C VAL A 116 0.53 -5.91 -1.29
N ASN A 117 -0.16 -4.92 -0.72
CA ASN A 117 -1.58 -4.72 -0.97
C ASN A 117 -1.86 -4.18 -2.38
N GLN A 118 -3.12 -4.27 -2.82
CA GLN A 118 -3.53 -3.86 -4.16
C GLN A 118 -3.26 -2.37 -4.44
N ARG A 119 -3.45 -1.51 -3.43
CA ARG A 119 -3.19 -0.07 -3.55
C ARG A 119 -1.72 0.22 -3.83
N GLN A 120 -0.81 -0.46 -3.15
CA GLN A 120 0.63 -0.34 -3.38
C GLN A 120 0.99 -0.80 -4.78
N ARG A 121 0.47 -1.94 -5.26
CA ARG A 121 0.73 -2.44 -6.62
C ARG A 121 0.25 -1.45 -7.68
N TRP A 122 -0.94 -0.86 -7.47
CA TRP A 122 -1.48 0.21 -8.30
C TRP A 122 -0.56 1.44 -8.32
N ASP A 123 -0.19 1.95 -7.15
CA ASP A 123 0.67 3.14 -7.05
C ASP A 123 2.06 2.91 -7.67
N ILE A 124 2.60 1.68 -7.58
CA ILE A 124 3.89 1.32 -8.18
C ILE A 124 3.76 1.18 -9.71
N CYS A 125 2.76 0.47 -10.24
CA CYS A 125 2.66 0.23 -11.69
C CYS A 125 2.43 1.51 -12.51
N LEU A 126 1.88 2.55 -11.88
CA LEU A 126 1.70 3.87 -12.49
C LEU A 126 2.97 4.72 -12.57
N ARG A 127 4.07 4.32 -11.93
CA ARG A 127 5.33 5.11 -11.91
C ARG A 127 6.01 5.09 -13.29
N PRO A 128 6.11 6.24 -14.00
CA PRO A 128 6.72 6.28 -15.33
C PRO A 128 8.19 5.84 -15.41
N PRO A 129 9.06 6.12 -14.42
CA PRO A 129 10.48 5.71 -14.45
C PRO A 129 10.74 4.20 -14.34
N LEU A 130 9.71 3.39 -14.07
CA LEU A 130 9.87 1.94 -14.00
C LEU A 130 9.87 1.32 -15.39
N PRO A 131 10.63 0.22 -15.61
CA PRO A 131 10.60 -0.52 -16.86
C PRO A 131 9.18 -0.91 -17.25
N ALA A 132 8.86 -0.83 -18.55
CA ALA A 132 7.51 -1.09 -19.03
C ALA A 132 7.04 -2.50 -18.68
N LEU A 133 7.91 -3.51 -18.78
CA LEU A 133 7.57 -4.88 -18.41
C LEU A 133 7.37 -5.06 -16.89
N ALA A 134 8.13 -4.34 -16.05
CA ALA A 134 7.90 -4.34 -14.60
C ALA A 134 6.53 -3.78 -14.24
N ARG A 135 6.15 -2.65 -14.86
CA ARG A 135 4.83 -2.02 -14.71
C ARG A 135 3.71 -2.94 -15.22
N TYR A 136 3.93 -3.63 -16.35
CA TYR A 136 3.01 -4.62 -16.90
C TYR A 136 2.70 -5.73 -15.89
N VAL A 137 3.74 -6.38 -15.36
CA VAL A 137 3.59 -7.49 -14.41
C VAL A 137 2.85 -7.05 -13.14
N LEU A 138 3.13 -5.85 -12.63
CA LEU A 138 2.44 -5.30 -11.47
C LEU A 138 0.97 -4.99 -11.75
N ALA A 139 0.67 -4.33 -12.87
CA ALA A 139 -0.71 -4.03 -13.28
C ALA A 139 -1.54 -5.31 -13.52
N GLU A 140 -0.92 -6.33 -14.10
CA GLU A 140 -1.56 -7.63 -14.32
C GLU A 140 -1.82 -8.40 -13.02
N SER A 141 -1.09 -8.11 -11.95
CA SER A 141 -1.33 -8.74 -10.63
C SER A 141 -2.44 -8.10 -9.83
N LEU A 142 -3.03 -7.01 -10.33
CA LEU A 142 -4.17 -6.38 -9.69
C LEU A 142 -5.39 -7.32 -9.73
N THR A 143 -6.20 -7.33 -8.69
CA THR A 143 -7.41 -8.15 -8.61
C THR A 143 -8.66 -7.28 -8.60
N ALA A 144 -9.84 -7.90 -8.52
CA ALA A 144 -11.12 -7.19 -8.33
C ALA A 144 -11.05 -6.16 -7.20
N GLU A 145 -10.38 -6.49 -6.09
CA GLU A 145 -10.21 -5.64 -4.91
C GLU A 145 -9.66 -4.24 -5.26
N ALA A 146 -8.75 -4.14 -6.23
CA ALA A 146 -8.19 -2.85 -6.65
C ALA A 146 -9.28 -1.90 -7.21
N ALA A 147 -10.23 -2.45 -7.96
CA ALA A 147 -11.34 -1.69 -8.54
C ALA A 147 -12.51 -1.54 -7.56
N SER A 148 -12.73 -2.51 -6.68
CA SER A 148 -13.84 -2.52 -5.72
C SER A 148 -13.71 -1.49 -4.60
N ALA A 149 -12.49 -1.06 -4.26
CA ALA A 149 -12.26 -0.08 -3.18
C ALA A 149 -12.80 1.33 -3.50
N ASP A 150 -12.74 1.75 -4.77
CA ASP A 150 -13.32 2.99 -5.27
C ASP A 150 -13.73 2.81 -6.74
N PRO A 151 -14.86 2.14 -7.03
CA PRO A 151 -15.25 1.79 -8.41
C PRO A 151 -15.38 3.02 -9.30
N ARG A 152 -15.90 4.13 -8.75
CA ARG A 152 -16.09 5.38 -9.48
C ARG A 152 -14.76 6.03 -9.81
N GLY A 153 -13.91 6.27 -8.81
CA GLY A 153 -12.61 6.90 -9.03
C GLY A 153 -11.71 6.04 -9.90
N TYR A 154 -11.70 4.72 -9.69
CA TYR A 154 -10.92 3.78 -10.47
C TYR A 154 -11.27 3.81 -11.97
N ALA A 155 -12.56 3.63 -12.31
CA ALA A 155 -12.99 3.62 -13.71
C ALA A 155 -12.79 4.98 -14.41
N LEU A 156 -13.13 6.09 -13.74
CA LEU A 156 -12.92 7.43 -14.29
C LEU A 156 -11.44 7.75 -14.50
N THR A 157 -10.57 7.27 -13.61
CA THR A 157 -9.12 7.47 -13.77
C THR A 157 -8.61 6.80 -15.05
N ILE A 158 -9.03 5.57 -15.34
CA ILE A 158 -8.59 4.84 -16.54
C ILE A 158 -9.20 5.44 -17.81
N ALA A 159 -10.47 5.85 -17.75
CA ALA A 159 -11.16 6.49 -18.87
C ALA A 159 -10.48 7.81 -19.26
N ARG A 160 -10.11 8.62 -18.27
CA ARG A 160 -9.59 9.99 -18.45
C ARG A 160 -8.08 10.13 -18.46
N SER A 161 -7.35 9.02 -18.61
CA SER A 161 -5.89 9.03 -18.74
C SER A 161 -5.45 8.60 -20.14
N PRO A 162 -5.70 9.41 -21.20
CA PRO A 162 -5.33 9.06 -22.57
C PRO A 162 -3.81 8.98 -22.77
N ASP A 163 -3.03 9.69 -21.96
CA ASP A 163 -1.57 9.73 -22.05
C ASP A 163 -0.89 8.46 -21.48
N TRP A 164 -1.66 7.58 -20.83
CA TRP A 164 -1.13 6.30 -20.36
C TRP A 164 -0.94 5.34 -21.54
N PRO A 165 0.10 4.48 -21.49
CA PRO A 165 0.28 3.44 -22.49
C PRO A 165 -0.99 2.58 -22.64
N VAL A 166 -1.34 2.23 -23.88
CA VAL A 166 -2.58 1.48 -24.17
C VAL A 166 -2.58 0.14 -23.44
N TRP A 167 -1.45 -0.58 -23.48
CA TRP A 167 -1.30 -1.85 -22.74
C TRP A 167 -1.56 -1.69 -21.23
N LEU A 168 -1.22 -0.53 -20.63
CA LEU A 168 -1.43 -0.30 -19.20
C LEU A 168 -2.91 -0.08 -18.93
N ARG A 169 -3.55 0.81 -19.70
CA ARG A 169 -4.99 1.07 -19.56
C ARG A 169 -5.81 -0.21 -19.71
N LEU A 170 -5.46 -1.05 -20.70
CA LEU A 170 -6.04 -2.37 -20.90
C LEU A 170 -5.93 -3.28 -19.67
N LEU A 171 -4.73 -3.41 -19.10
CA LEU A 171 -4.53 -4.22 -17.89
C LEU A 171 -5.28 -3.68 -16.68
N LEU A 172 -5.46 -2.36 -16.60
CA LEU A 172 -6.20 -1.73 -15.51
C LEU A 172 -7.72 -1.84 -15.68
N THR A 173 -8.25 -1.98 -16.91
CA THR A 173 -9.67 -2.29 -17.14
C THR A 173 -10.04 -3.69 -16.66
N ARG A 174 -9.11 -4.64 -16.72
CA ARG A 174 -9.34 -6.04 -16.32
C ARG A 174 -9.86 -6.19 -14.87
N PRO A 175 -9.24 -5.61 -13.82
CA PRO A 175 -9.80 -5.60 -12.47
C PRO A 175 -11.29 -5.21 -12.38
N MET A 176 -11.77 -4.30 -13.24
CA MET A 176 -13.18 -3.93 -13.29
C MET A 176 -14.06 -5.10 -13.72
N ALA A 177 -13.61 -5.89 -14.71
CA ALA A 177 -14.33 -7.07 -15.15
C ALA A 177 -14.43 -8.15 -14.06
N TYR A 178 -13.34 -8.40 -13.32
CA TYR A 178 -13.40 -9.34 -12.19
C TYR A 178 -14.31 -8.81 -11.07
N ALA A 179 -14.27 -7.51 -10.77
CA ALA A 179 -15.16 -6.90 -9.80
C ALA A 179 -16.63 -6.93 -10.26
N ALA A 180 -16.90 -6.79 -11.56
CA ALA A 180 -18.25 -6.87 -12.11
C ALA A 180 -18.85 -8.28 -12.00
N VAL A 181 -18.02 -9.33 -12.12
CA VAL A 181 -18.41 -10.72 -11.79
C VAL A 181 -18.83 -10.85 -10.32
N GLU A 182 -18.21 -10.07 -9.42
CA GLU A 182 -18.57 -9.99 -8.00
C GLU A 182 -19.79 -9.07 -7.74
N GLY A 183 -20.41 -8.52 -8.78
CA GLY A 183 -21.59 -7.65 -8.68
C GLY A 183 -21.28 -6.18 -8.41
N ILE A 184 -20.02 -5.76 -8.48
CA ILE A 184 -19.62 -4.37 -8.35
C ILE A 184 -20.04 -3.59 -9.61
N LYS A 185 -20.65 -2.42 -9.40
CA LYS A 185 -21.10 -1.54 -10.47
C LYS A 185 -20.15 -0.37 -10.67
N PHE A 186 -19.94 -0.01 -11.92
CA PHE A 186 -19.11 1.10 -12.36
C PHE A 186 -19.98 2.20 -12.97
N PRO A 187 -19.48 3.44 -13.04
CA PRO A 187 -20.24 4.52 -13.67
C PRO A 187 -20.43 4.27 -15.18
N PRO A 188 -21.67 4.31 -15.70
CA PRO A 188 -21.92 4.10 -17.14
C PRO A 188 -21.13 5.05 -18.02
N LEU A 189 -20.96 6.31 -17.60
CA LEU A 189 -20.14 7.30 -18.32
C LEU A 189 -18.70 6.81 -18.54
N ALA A 190 -18.06 6.24 -17.52
CA ALA A 190 -16.69 5.75 -17.63
C ALA A 190 -16.61 4.53 -18.57
N LEU A 191 -17.60 3.63 -18.50
CA LEU A 191 -17.65 2.45 -19.36
C LEU A 191 -17.91 2.82 -20.83
N GLU A 192 -18.77 3.80 -21.09
CA GLU A 192 -19.01 4.31 -22.45
C GLU A 192 -17.78 5.03 -23.01
N GLU A 193 -17.06 5.84 -22.21
CA GLU A 193 -15.78 6.43 -22.59
C GLU A 193 -14.73 5.35 -22.94
N LEU A 194 -14.65 4.27 -22.14
CA LEU A 194 -13.74 3.15 -22.40
C LEU A 194 -14.17 2.29 -23.61
N LYS A 195 -15.47 2.13 -23.83
CA LYS A 195 -16.02 1.44 -25.02
C LYS A 195 -15.71 2.19 -26.31
N GLY A 196 -15.65 3.52 -26.24
CA GLY A 196 -15.24 4.40 -27.35
C GLY A 196 -13.73 4.44 -27.61
N ASN A 197 -12.91 3.68 -26.88
CA ASN A 197 -11.46 3.71 -27.03
C ASN A 197 -11.03 3.18 -28.42
N PRO A 198 -10.05 3.81 -29.09
CA PRO A 198 -9.49 3.30 -30.35
C PRO A 198 -8.90 1.89 -30.23
N ASP A 199 -8.38 1.53 -29.06
CA ASP A 199 -7.92 0.18 -28.77
C ASP A 199 -9.09 -0.79 -28.55
N ARG A 200 -9.17 -1.81 -29.40
CA ARG A 200 -10.24 -2.81 -29.36
C ARG A 200 -10.19 -3.69 -28.12
N GLY A 201 -9.01 -3.94 -27.55
CA GLY A 201 -8.88 -4.67 -26.30
C GLY A 201 -9.61 -3.94 -25.17
N ILE A 202 -9.32 -2.65 -24.98
CA ILE A 202 -9.96 -1.82 -23.94
C ILE A 202 -11.47 -1.80 -24.13
N ALA A 203 -11.92 -1.57 -25.36
CA ALA A 203 -13.34 -1.52 -25.69
C ALA A 203 -14.07 -2.84 -25.36
N LEU A 204 -13.47 -4.00 -25.68
CA LEU A 204 -14.06 -5.31 -25.39
C LEU A 204 -14.17 -5.61 -23.90
N TRP A 205 -13.14 -5.28 -23.11
CA TRP A 205 -13.21 -5.45 -21.65
C TRP A 205 -14.25 -4.52 -21.02
N ALA A 206 -14.40 -3.30 -21.53
CA ALA A 206 -15.47 -2.38 -21.10
C ALA A 206 -16.87 -2.91 -21.49
N SER A 207 -17.04 -3.45 -22.70
CA SER A 207 -18.27 -4.12 -23.14
C SER A 207 -18.62 -5.33 -22.27
N PHE A 208 -17.63 -6.11 -21.84
CA PHE A 208 -17.85 -7.20 -20.90
C PHE A 208 -18.37 -6.69 -19.55
N VAL A 209 -17.79 -5.61 -19.01
CA VAL A 209 -18.24 -5.02 -17.73
C VAL A 209 -19.70 -4.54 -17.86
N LEU A 210 -20.05 -3.86 -18.95
CA LEU A 210 -21.43 -3.45 -19.25
C LEU A 210 -22.39 -4.65 -19.29
N ALA A 211 -21.97 -5.75 -19.92
CA ALA A 211 -22.78 -6.96 -20.03
C ALA A 211 -23.00 -7.66 -18.68
N GLN A 212 -22.11 -7.45 -17.70
CA GLN A 212 -22.30 -7.97 -16.34
C GLN A 212 -23.32 -7.14 -15.53
N GLU A 213 -23.38 -5.82 -15.75
CA GLU A 213 -24.18 -4.89 -14.94
C GLU A 213 -25.69 -4.97 -15.20
N ASP A 214 -26.11 -5.23 -16.45
CA ASP A 214 -27.53 -5.22 -16.82
C ASP A 214 -27.93 -6.42 -17.70
N LEU A 215 -28.59 -7.39 -17.05
CA LEU A 215 -29.17 -8.57 -17.71
C LEU A 215 -30.34 -8.24 -18.63
N LYS A 216 -31.04 -7.14 -18.39
CA LYS A 216 -32.27 -6.80 -19.12
C LYS A 216 -31.97 -6.03 -20.40
N THR A 217 -31.00 -5.12 -20.38
CA THR A 217 -30.64 -4.34 -21.57
C THR A 217 -29.64 -5.05 -22.49
N GLN A 218 -29.01 -6.14 -22.04
CA GLN A 218 -27.95 -6.83 -22.80
C GLN A 218 -26.82 -5.88 -23.25
N ALA A 219 -26.62 -4.77 -22.54
CA ALA A 219 -25.65 -3.75 -22.94
C ALA A 219 -24.24 -4.35 -23.06
N GLY A 220 -23.51 -4.05 -24.14
CA GLY A 220 -22.16 -4.58 -24.38
C GLY A 220 -22.10 -5.99 -25.00
N ARG A 221 -23.15 -6.81 -24.87
CA ARG A 221 -23.18 -8.16 -25.45
C ARG A 221 -23.22 -8.16 -26.99
N PRO A 222 -24.04 -7.32 -27.68
CA PRO A 222 -24.01 -7.22 -29.14
C PRO A 222 -22.63 -6.88 -29.69
N GLU A 223 -21.88 -6.02 -29.00
CA GLU A 223 -20.52 -5.66 -29.37
C GLU A 223 -19.54 -6.84 -29.24
N LEU A 224 -19.66 -7.63 -28.17
CA LEU A 224 -18.88 -8.87 -28.01
C LEU A 224 -19.23 -9.92 -29.08
N GLU A 225 -20.52 -10.07 -29.41
CA GLU A 225 -21.00 -10.98 -30.46
C GLU A 225 -20.48 -10.57 -31.84
N ALA A 226 -20.59 -9.29 -32.19
CA ALA A 226 -20.07 -8.75 -33.45
C ALA A 226 -18.55 -8.93 -33.57
N ALA A 227 -17.80 -8.68 -32.50
CA ALA A 227 -16.34 -8.86 -32.50
C ALA A 227 -15.92 -10.35 -32.58
N CYS A 228 -16.66 -11.26 -31.93
CA CYS A 228 -16.41 -12.70 -32.03
C CYS A 228 -16.72 -13.28 -33.42
N GLN A 229 -17.64 -12.66 -34.17
CA GLN A 229 -17.91 -12.99 -35.58
C GLN A 229 -16.96 -12.30 -36.57
N GLY A 230 -16.22 -11.30 -36.13
CA GLY A 230 -15.31 -10.52 -36.95
C GLY A 230 -14.04 -11.28 -37.37
N SER A 231 -13.17 -10.55 -38.07
CA SER A 231 -11.82 -11.00 -38.42
C SER A 231 -10.79 -10.07 -37.80
N GLY A 232 -9.85 -10.60 -37.03
CA GLY A 232 -8.83 -9.78 -36.36
C GLY A 232 -8.18 -10.56 -35.23
N TRP A 233 -7.21 -9.93 -34.56
CA TRP A 233 -6.61 -10.52 -33.37
C TRP A 233 -7.66 -10.58 -32.27
N GLU A 234 -8.46 -9.54 -32.10
CA GLU A 234 -9.47 -9.35 -31.06
C GLU A 234 -10.60 -10.39 -31.06
N ARG A 235 -10.75 -11.18 -32.13
CA ARG A 235 -11.82 -12.18 -32.27
C ARG A 235 -11.81 -13.19 -31.13
N GLU A 236 -10.67 -13.81 -30.86
CA GLU A 236 -10.56 -14.85 -29.83
C GLU A 236 -10.79 -14.29 -28.43
N LEU A 237 -10.27 -13.08 -28.16
CA LEU A 237 -10.56 -12.35 -26.93
C LEU A 237 -12.05 -12.09 -26.76
N ALA A 238 -12.72 -11.59 -27.80
CA ALA A 238 -14.15 -11.32 -27.79
C ALA A 238 -14.96 -12.60 -27.52
N CYS A 239 -14.58 -13.72 -28.13
CA CYS A 239 -15.25 -15.00 -27.89
C CYS A 239 -15.06 -15.52 -26.45
N LEU A 240 -13.87 -15.38 -25.86
CA LEU A 240 -13.62 -15.72 -24.45
C LEU A 240 -14.47 -14.87 -23.50
N LEU A 241 -14.52 -13.56 -23.74
CA LEU A 241 -15.33 -12.63 -22.94
C LEU A 241 -16.83 -12.89 -23.12
N LEU A 242 -17.29 -13.13 -24.36
CA LEU A 242 -18.68 -13.48 -24.65
C LEU A 242 -19.08 -14.77 -23.93
N GLU A 243 -18.27 -15.82 -23.99
CA GLU A 243 -18.54 -17.06 -23.29
C GLU A 243 -18.56 -16.85 -21.77
N ALA A 244 -17.65 -16.03 -21.25
CA ALA A 244 -17.67 -15.64 -19.84
C ALA A 244 -18.99 -14.93 -19.45
N THR A 245 -19.61 -14.12 -20.33
CA THR A 245 -20.93 -13.52 -20.02
C THR A 245 -22.06 -14.55 -19.87
N ARG A 246 -21.95 -15.72 -20.52
CA ARG A 246 -22.95 -16.80 -20.45
C ARG A 246 -22.87 -17.60 -19.15
N LEU A 247 -21.73 -17.56 -18.49
CA LEU A 247 -21.45 -18.31 -17.25
C LEU A 247 -21.76 -17.51 -15.97
N LYS A 248 -22.72 -16.57 -15.99
CA LYS A 248 -23.01 -15.69 -14.86
C LYS A 248 -23.37 -16.44 -13.56
N GLU A 249 -23.99 -17.62 -13.68
CA GLU A 249 -24.34 -18.48 -12.53
C GLU A 249 -23.16 -19.33 -12.03
N ARG A 250 -22.00 -19.27 -12.71
CA ARG A 250 -20.79 -20.07 -12.44
C ARG A 250 -19.55 -19.16 -12.34
N PRO A 251 -19.46 -18.34 -11.28
CA PRO A 251 -18.43 -17.30 -11.16
C PRO A 251 -16.99 -17.85 -11.21
N ASP A 252 -16.74 -19.07 -10.73
CA ASP A 252 -15.41 -19.69 -10.80
C ASP A 252 -14.98 -20.01 -12.24
N GLU A 253 -15.91 -20.44 -13.08
CA GLU A 253 -15.63 -20.73 -14.49
C GLU A 253 -15.53 -19.45 -15.32
N GLN A 254 -16.34 -18.46 -14.98
CA GLN A 254 -16.23 -17.12 -15.51
C GLN A 254 -14.83 -16.54 -15.23
N ARG A 255 -14.34 -16.64 -13.98
CA ARG A 255 -12.97 -16.23 -13.62
C ARG A 255 -11.90 -16.96 -14.42
N ARG A 256 -12.03 -18.28 -14.62
CA ARG A 256 -11.09 -19.05 -15.47
C ARG A 256 -11.05 -18.54 -16.90
N LEU A 257 -12.18 -18.17 -17.49
CA LEU A 257 -12.21 -17.58 -18.84
C LEU A 257 -11.57 -16.18 -18.86
N LEU A 258 -11.78 -15.36 -17.82
CA LEU A 258 -11.09 -14.07 -17.70
C LEU A 258 -9.57 -14.24 -17.55
N ASP A 259 -9.10 -15.27 -16.83
CA ASP A 259 -7.68 -15.61 -16.71
C ASP A 259 -7.11 -16.05 -18.06
N GLN A 260 -7.85 -16.85 -18.83
CA GLN A 260 -7.49 -17.24 -20.19
C GLN A 260 -7.43 -16.02 -21.12
N ALA A 261 -8.42 -15.13 -21.06
CA ALA A 261 -8.45 -13.88 -21.83
C ALA A 261 -7.23 -12.99 -21.49
N THR A 262 -6.85 -12.94 -20.21
CA THR A 262 -5.69 -12.18 -19.74
C THR A 262 -4.38 -12.78 -20.27
N ALA A 263 -4.22 -14.10 -20.19
CA ALA A 263 -3.06 -14.78 -20.76
C ALA A 263 -2.97 -14.59 -22.27
N TRP A 264 -4.11 -14.59 -22.95
CA TRP A 264 -4.22 -14.37 -24.38
C TRP A 264 -3.72 -12.97 -24.79
N LEU A 265 -4.03 -11.93 -24.00
CA LEU A 265 -3.55 -10.56 -24.23
C LEU A 265 -2.03 -10.46 -24.28
N ARG A 266 -1.31 -11.19 -23.41
CA ARG A 266 0.17 -11.16 -23.39
C ARG A 266 0.78 -11.54 -24.74
N LEU A 267 0.15 -12.49 -25.43
CA LEU A 267 0.68 -13.11 -26.66
C LEU A 267 0.22 -12.42 -27.94
N HIS A 268 -0.98 -11.84 -27.93
CA HIS A 268 -1.65 -11.40 -29.16
C HIS A 268 -1.91 -9.90 -29.25
N HIS A 269 -2.02 -9.19 -28.13
CA HIS A 269 -2.19 -7.73 -28.18
C HIS A 269 -0.90 -7.08 -28.69
N PRO A 270 -0.93 -6.21 -29.73
CA PRO A 270 0.27 -5.67 -30.37
C PRO A 270 1.29 -5.04 -29.40
N GLU A 271 0.83 -4.16 -28.51
CA GLU A 271 1.74 -3.50 -27.54
C GLU A 271 2.22 -4.45 -26.44
N SER A 272 1.34 -5.21 -25.80
CA SER A 272 1.71 -6.20 -24.79
C SER A 272 2.73 -7.20 -25.32
N ARG A 273 2.48 -7.76 -26.52
CA ARG A 273 3.37 -8.70 -27.19
C ARG A 273 4.76 -8.10 -27.39
N ALA A 274 4.84 -6.83 -27.81
CA ALA A 274 6.12 -6.15 -28.00
C ALA A 274 6.92 -6.05 -26.69
N LEU A 275 6.28 -5.85 -25.54
CA LEU A 275 6.97 -5.83 -24.24
C LEU A 275 7.55 -7.19 -23.86
N TRP A 276 6.82 -8.28 -24.14
CA TRP A 276 7.26 -9.64 -23.83
C TRP A 276 8.28 -10.20 -24.82
N MET A 277 8.31 -9.68 -26.05
CA MET A 277 9.21 -10.13 -27.11
C MET A 277 10.52 -9.36 -27.19
N GLN A 278 10.67 -8.21 -26.51
CA GLN A 278 11.93 -7.48 -26.52
C GLN A 278 13.03 -8.32 -25.83
N PRO A 279 14.01 -8.86 -26.57
CA PRO A 279 15.19 -9.43 -25.94
C PRO A 279 15.92 -8.28 -25.24
N ASN A 280 16.38 -8.50 -24.00
CA ASN A 280 17.13 -7.52 -23.19
C ASN A 280 18.15 -6.76 -24.05
N LYS A 281 17.81 -5.56 -24.53
CA LYS A 281 18.71 -4.71 -25.32
C LYS A 281 19.73 -3.99 -24.45
N SER A 282 19.77 -4.27 -23.15
CA SER A 282 20.61 -3.61 -22.16
C SER A 282 22.06 -4.10 -22.12
N ASP A 283 22.42 -5.19 -22.79
CA ASP A 283 23.80 -5.70 -22.78
C ASP A 283 24.74 -5.05 -23.81
N ASP A 284 24.23 -4.26 -24.77
CA ASP A 284 25.04 -3.72 -25.88
C ASP A 284 25.36 -2.21 -25.79
N GLN A 285 24.98 -1.51 -24.72
CA GLN A 285 25.26 -0.06 -24.56
C GLN A 285 26.46 0.29 -23.65
N HIS A 286 27.22 -0.70 -23.20
CA HIS A 286 28.43 -0.50 -22.37
C HIS A 286 29.70 -1.16 -22.95
N LYS A 287 29.78 -1.28 -24.27
CA LYS A 287 31.06 -1.45 -24.98
C LYS A 287 31.44 -0.14 -25.65
#